data_AF-A0A0D0AFH4-F1
#
_entry.id   AF-A0A0D0AFH4-F1
#
_cell.length_a   1.000
_cell.length_b   1.000
_cell.length_c   1.000
_cell.angle_alpha   90.00
_cell.angle_beta   90.00
_cell.angle_gamma   90.00
#
_symmetry.space_group_name_H-M   'P 1'
#
loop_
_entity.id
_entity.type
_entity.pdbx_description
1 polymer ?
#
loop_
_entity_poly.entity_id
_entity_poly.type
_entity_poly.pdbx_seq_one_letter_code
_entity_poly.pdbx_strand_id
1 'polypeptide(L)'
;MIPSHLGWSSLAILATGLLSIRPLRATAQQTSAVCLSQYNWMDNSKNQNPCLVAAYVQGACSGGQFTVDPLAVNTHYVGPYVDEANVCECNTVTYSLVSACAICQNRTYIAWSSWSTNCSTVYTGYPETIPGGTAIPQWAYQDVTSTDDFNATLADLTGVPNRQPPYLSPLLPASPPLRA
;
A
#
# COMPACT_ATOMS: atom_id res chain seq x y z
N MET A 1 17.56 47.09 -63.18
CA MET A 1 16.27 46.79 -63.85
C MET A 1 15.91 45.35 -63.51
N ILE A 2 14.79 45.15 -62.81
CA ILE A 2 14.21 43.84 -62.49
C ILE A 2 13.44 43.37 -63.73
N PRO A 3 13.44 42.06 -64.03
CA PRO A 3 12.13 41.41 -64.16
C PRO A 3 12.04 40.10 -63.36
N SER A 4 10.93 40.04 -62.63
CA SER A 4 10.24 38.89 -62.08
C SER A 4 9.85 37.85 -63.14
N HIS A 5 9.61 36.60 -62.73
CA HIS A 5 8.34 35.85 -62.87
C HIS A 5 8.60 34.39 -62.45
N LEU A 6 8.07 34.00 -61.28
CA LEU A 6 6.91 33.10 -61.14
C LEU A 6 7.15 31.68 -61.68
N GLY A 7 7.57 30.79 -60.78
CA GLY A 7 7.62 29.34 -61.01
C GLY A 7 6.96 28.61 -59.84
N TRP A 8 5.70 28.21 -60.08
CA TRP A 8 4.87 27.22 -59.40
C TRP A 8 5.18 26.77 -57.97
N SER A 9 4.37 27.28 -57.05
CA SER A 9 3.99 26.59 -55.82
C SER A 9 3.08 25.40 -56.15
N SER A 10 3.45 24.18 -55.74
CA SER A 10 2.50 23.11 -55.43
C SER A 10 3.13 22.06 -54.51
N LEU A 11 2.65 22.12 -53.26
CA LEU A 11 2.30 21.03 -52.35
C LEU A 11 3.35 19.95 -52.01
N ALA A 12 3.85 20.03 -50.78
CA ALA A 12 3.76 18.89 -49.86
C ALA A 12 3.60 19.43 -48.43
N ILE A 13 2.35 19.47 -47.96
CA ILE A 13 2.06 19.64 -46.54
C ILE A 13 2.48 18.34 -45.86
N LEU A 14 3.67 18.30 -45.28
CA LEU A 14 4.03 17.26 -44.31
C LEU A 14 3.27 17.55 -43.02
N ALA A 15 2.02 17.10 -42.96
CA ALA A 15 1.30 16.95 -41.71
C ALA A 15 1.97 15.81 -40.95
N THR A 16 3.03 16.11 -40.19
CA THR A 16 3.56 15.18 -39.20
C THR A 16 2.49 14.96 -38.15
N GLY A 17 1.84 13.79 -38.19
CA GLY A 17 0.84 13.39 -37.23
C GLY A 17 1.39 13.55 -35.82
N LEU A 18 0.77 14.43 -35.03
CA LEU A 18 0.92 14.43 -33.59
C LEU A 18 0.41 13.06 -33.12
N LEU A 19 1.33 12.12 -32.87
CA LEU A 19 1.02 11.00 -31.99
C LEU A 19 0.48 11.64 -30.71
N SER A 20 -0.81 11.46 -30.46
CA SER A 20 -1.41 11.78 -29.18
C SER A 20 -0.77 10.84 -28.17
N ILE A 21 0.35 11.29 -27.59
CA ILE A 21 0.92 10.68 -26.39
C ILE A 21 -0.14 10.94 -25.33
N ARG A 22 -1.07 10.00 -25.16
CA ARG A 22 -1.95 10.02 -24.00
C ARG A 22 -1.01 10.03 -22.80
N PRO A 23 -0.98 11.10 -21.98
CA PRO A 23 -0.21 11.01 -20.75
C PRO A 23 -0.74 9.78 -20.03
N LEU A 24 0.16 8.84 -19.71
CA LEU A 24 -0.13 7.84 -18.70
C LEU A 24 -0.64 8.65 -17.51
N ARG A 25 -1.93 8.53 -17.19
CA ARG A 25 -2.45 9.08 -15.96
C ARG A 25 -1.65 8.37 -14.88
N ALA A 26 -0.68 9.06 -14.30
CA ALA A 26 -0.08 8.63 -13.06
C ALA A 26 -1.24 8.55 -12.07
N THR A 27 -1.57 7.34 -11.63
CA THR A 27 -2.47 7.19 -10.49
C THR A 27 -1.74 7.83 -9.32
N ALA A 28 -2.38 8.80 -8.67
CA ALA A 28 -1.78 9.53 -7.57
C ALA A 28 -2.35 8.95 -6.29
N GLN A 29 -1.92 7.75 -5.96
CA GLN A 29 -2.06 7.25 -4.59
C GLN A 29 -0.92 7.87 -3.80
N GLN A 30 -1.31 8.74 -2.86
CA GLN A 30 -0.39 9.64 -2.19
C GLN A 30 -0.54 9.49 -0.69
N THR A 31 0.57 9.66 0.01
CA THR A 31 0.58 9.87 1.44
C THR A 31 1.72 10.83 1.75
N SER A 32 1.46 11.77 2.65
CA SER A 32 2.51 12.56 3.29
C SER A 32 2.84 12.03 4.69
N ALA A 33 2.23 10.91 5.10
CA ALA A 33 2.55 10.21 6.32
C ALA A 33 3.98 9.67 6.28
N VAL A 34 4.77 10.06 7.27
CA VAL A 34 6.16 9.60 7.43
C VAL A 34 6.18 8.55 8.53
N CYS A 35 6.61 7.35 8.18
CA CYS A 35 6.85 6.28 9.15
C CYS A 35 8.21 6.45 9.83
N LEU A 36 8.28 6.15 11.13
CA LEU A 36 9.55 6.07 11.85
C LEU A 36 10.37 4.87 11.32
N SER A 37 11.69 5.04 11.23
CA SER A 37 12.59 4.06 10.61
C SER A 37 12.58 2.68 11.28
N GLN A 38 12.26 2.61 12.57
CA GLN A 38 12.09 1.36 13.31
C GLN A 38 10.94 0.47 12.78
N TYR A 39 10.04 1.02 11.96
CA TYR A 39 8.91 0.31 11.36
C TYR A 39 9.13 -0.02 9.87
N ASN A 40 10.33 0.17 9.32
CA ASN A 40 10.65 -0.19 7.93
C ASN A 40 10.45 -1.69 7.64
N TRP A 41 10.40 -2.55 8.66
CA TRP A 41 10.07 -3.96 8.50
C TRP A 41 8.63 -4.19 8.00
N MET A 42 7.74 -3.20 8.15
CA MET A 42 6.38 -3.23 7.63
C MET A 42 6.30 -2.89 6.13
N ASP A 43 7.39 -2.44 5.52
CA ASP A 43 7.39 -2.08 4.10
C ASP A 43 7.07 -3.30 3.23
N ASN A 44 6.36 -3.07 2.13
CA ASN A 44 6.10 -4.13 1.16
C ASN A 44 7.34 -4.45 0.31
N SER A 45 7.21 -5.44 -0.59
CA SER A 45 8.27 -5.86 -1.51
C SER A 45 8.68 -4.82 -2.55
N LYS A 46 8.08 -3.62 -2.53
CA LYS A 46 8.39 -2.47 -3.39
C LYS A 46 8.92 -1.29 -2.59
N ASN A 47 9.33 -1.50 -1.33
CA ASN A 47 9.81 -0.46 -0.42
C ASN A 47 8.79 0.65 -0.19
N GLN A 48 7.51 0.27 -0.10
CA GLN A 48 6.42 1.20 0.22
C GLN A 48 5.99 0.95 1.66
N ASN A 49 5.91 2.02 2.43
CA ASN A 49 5.44 1.99 3.80
C ASN A 49 3.92 1.64 3.86
N PRO A 50 3.41 1.17 5.01
CA PRO A 50 2.01 0.73 5.11
C PRO A 50 0.99 1.83 4.77
N CYS A 51 1.29 3.10 5.03
CA CYS A 51 0.43 4.23 4.66
C CYS A 51 0.26 4.37 3.15
N LEU A 52 1.36 4.22 2.40
CA LEU A 52 1.32 4.30 0.95
C LEU A 52 0.57 3.10 0.36
N VAL A 53 0.80 1.89 0.88
CA VAL A 53 0.05 0.70 0.45
C VAL A 53 -1.45 0.84 0.75
N ALA A 54 -1.81 1.38 1.93
CA ALA A 54 -3.19 1.71 2.28
C ALA A 54 -3.83 2.69 1.28
N ALA A 55 -3.08 3.70 0.82
CA ALA A 55 -3.55 4.63 -0.22
C ALA A 55 -3.76 3.92 -1.56
N TYR A 56 -2.86 2.99 -1.94
CA TYR A 56 -3.05 2.20 -3.16
C TYR A 56 -4.34 1.39 -3.13
N VAL A 57 -4.54 0.59 -2.07
CA VAL A 57 -5.68 -0.35 -2.00
C VAL A 57 -7.03 0.36 -1.86
N GLN A 58 -7.08 1.49 -1.16
CA GLN A 58 -8.29 2.32 -1.09
C GLN A 58 -8.57 3.03 -2.41
N GLY A 59 -7.51 3.48 -3.09
CA GLY A 59 -7.61 4.11 -4.41
C GLY A 59 -8.23 3.22 -5.50
N ALA A 60 -8.27 1.90 -5.33
CA ALA A 60 -8.93 1.00 -6.28
C ALA A 60 -10.42 1.32 -6.48
N CYS A 61 -11.12 1.79 -5.43
CA CYS A 61 -12.52 2.18 -5.49
C CYS A 61 -12.74 3.65 -5.87
N SER A 62 -11.67 4.44 -5.96
CA SER A 62 -11.71 5.90 -6.14
C SER A 62 -11.00 6.36 -7.40
N GLY A 63 -11.08 5.56 -8.48
CA GLY A 63 -10.47 5.89 -9.78
C GLY A 63 -8.94 5.97 -9.74
N GLY A 64 -8.31 5.28 -8.79
CA GLY A 64 -6.87 5.30 -8.54
C GLY A 64 -6.38 6.51 -7.75
N GLN A 65 -7.28 7.25 -7.09
CA GLN A 65 -6.96 8.45 -6.31
C GLN A 65 -7.43 8.26 -4.87
N PHE A 66 -6.49 8.21 -3.94
CA PHE A 66 -6.79 8.20 -2.51
C PHE A 66 -5.58 8.72 -1.75
N THR A 67 -5.85 9.52 -0.72
CA THR A 67 -4.82 10.11 0.12
C THR A 67 -4.96 9.58 1.54
N VAL A 68 -3.86 9.04 2.07
CA VAL A 68 -3.75 8.74 3.50
C VAL A 68 -2.99 9.89 4.16
N ASP A 69 -3.70 10.70 4.92
CA ASP A 69 -3.12 11.87 5.60
C ASP A 69 -2.33 11.47 6.86
N PRO A 70 -1.30 12.26 7.25
CA PRO A 70 -0.56 12.05 8.48
C PRO A 70 -1.44 12.26 9.70
N LEU A 71 -1.26 11.42 10.71
CA LEU A 71 -1.97 11.55 11.98
C LEU A 71 -1.30 12.57 12.91
N ALA A 72 -2.11 13.50 13.42
CA ALA A 72 -1.72 14.36 14.52
C ALA A 72 -1.45 13.56 15.80
N VAL A 73 -0.77 14.16 16.78
CA VAL A 73 -0.49 13.51 18.07
C VAL A 73 -1.81 13.15 18.75
N ASN A 74 -1.89 11.94 19.33
CA ASN A 74 -3.07 11.39 20.00
C ASN A 74 -4.32 11.20 19.11
N THR A 75 -4.17 11.17 17.78
CA THR A 75 -5.26 10.81 16.86
C THR A 75 -5.05 9.44 16.24
N HIS A 76 -6.10 8.90 15.62
CA HIS A 76 -6.14 7.62 14.93
C HIS A 76 -6.95 7.74 13.64
N TYR A 77 -6.77 6.78 12.72
CA TYR A 77 -7.68 6.63 11.59
C TYR A 77 -8.99 6.00 12.03
N VAL A 78 -10.09 6.40 11.42
CA VAL A 78 -11.42 5.88 11.67
C VAL A 78 -11.88 5.00 10.51
N GLY A 79 -12.83 4.10 10.77
CA GLY A 79 -13.51 3.35 9.73
C GLY A 79 -14.42 4.24 8.89
N PRO A 80 -14.96 3.72 7.77
CA PRO A 80 -15.76 4.50 6.85
C PRO A 80 -17.07 4.99 7.46
N TYR A 81 -17.57 6.13 6.98
CA TYR A 81 -18.93 6.59 7.25
C TYR A 81 -19.95 5.77 6.43
N VAL A 82 -21.23 5.82 6.83
CA VAL A 82 -22.30 5.00 6.21
C VAL A 82 -22.44 5.22 4.70
N ASP A 83 -22.24 6.45 4.24
CA ASP A 83 -22.35 6.87 2.83
C ASP A 83 -21.05 6.70 2.03
N GLU A 84 -19.93 6.42 2.70
CA GLU A 84 -18.62 6.22 2.07
C GLU A 84 -18.20 4.74 2.04
N ALA A 85 -18.73 3.94 2.97
CA ALA A 85 -18.41 2.53 3.15
C ALA A 85 -18.51 1.74 1.83
N ASN A 86 -17.36 1.23 1.40
CA ASN A 86 -17.24 0.46 0.17
C ASN A 86 -16.30 -0.74 0.35
N VAL A 87 -16.21 -1.56 -0.70
CA VAL A 87 -15.44 -2.81 -0.73
C VAL A 87 -13.94 -2.62 -0.46
N CYS A 88 -13.37 -1.45 -0.78
CA CYS A 88 -11.97 -1.13 -0.52
C CYS A 88 -11.68 -0.74 0.93
N GLU A 89 -12.67 -0.34 1.71
CA GLU A 89 -12.51 0.02 3.14
C GLU A 89 -13.02 -1.10 4.07
N CYS A 90 -14.10 -1.78 3.66
CA CYS A 90 -14.78 -2.81 4.42
C CYS A 90 -14.15 -4.20 4.28
N ASN A 91 -12.82 -4.27 4.38
CA ASN A 91 -12.09 -5.52 4.32
C ASN A 91 -10.94 -5.58 5.33
N THR A 92 -10.56 -6.80 5.74
CA THR A 92 -9.58 -7.01 6.81
C THR A 92 -8.17 -6.54 6.45
N VAL A 93 -7.85 -6.51 5.14
CA VAL A 93 -6.53 -6.11 4.65
C VAL A 93 -6.33 -4.61 4.74
N THR A 94 -7.32 -3.82 4.30
CA THR A 94 -7.27 -2.36 4.44
C THR A 94 -7.20 -1.96 5.91
N TYR A 95 -8.00 -2.58 6.77
CA TYR A 95 -7.90 -2.36 8.22
C TYR A 95 -6.47 -2.63 8.74
N SER A 96 -5.88 -3.77 8.37
CA SER A 96 -4.53 -4.13 8.82
C SER A 96 -3.47 -3.14 8.34
N LEU A 97 -3.56 -2.70 7.09
CA LEU A 97 -2.64 -1.70 6.51
C LEU A 97 -2.77 -0.33 7.19
N VAL A 98 -4.00 0.11 7.49
CA VAL A 98 -4.27 1.40 8.14
C VAL A 98 -3.84 1.36 9.62
N SER A 99 -4.07 0.25 10.32
CA SER A 99 -3.56 0.04 11.69
C SER A 99 -2.02 0.05 11.72
N ALA A 100 -1.37 -0.65 10.79
CA ALA A 100 0.09 -0.60 10.64
C ALA A 100 0.60 0.81 10.28
N CYS A 101 -0.14 1.56 9.46
CA CYS A 101 0.17 2.96 9.16
C CYS A 101 0.10 3.85 10.41
N ALA A 102 -0.87 3.64 11.30
CA ALA A 102 -0.92 4.35 12.57
C ALA A 102 0.28 3.99 13.47
N ILE A 103 0.58 2.69 13.59
CA ILE A 103 1.75 2.22 14.36
C ILE A 103 3.05 2.82 13.82
N CYS A 104 3.23 2.83 12.50
CA CYS A 104 4.45 3.34 11.88
C CYS A 104 4.68 4.83 12.18
N GLN A 105 3.61 5.60 12.38
CA GLN A 105 3.63 7.01 12.76
C GLN A 105 3.74 7.21 14.27
N ASN A 106 3.84 6.14 15.06
CA ASN A 106 3.76 6.13 16.52
C ASN A 106 2.44 6.75 17.02
N ARG A 107 1.33 6.19 16.54
CA ARG A 107 -0.05 6.54 16.91
C ARG A 107 -0.84 5.30 17.30
N THR A 108 -2.02 5.54 17.86
CA THR A 108 -2.98 4.49 18.18
C THR A 108 -3.89 4.21 16.98
N TYR A 109 -4.56 3.07 17.03
CA TYR A 109 -5.56 2.64 16.06
C TYR A 109 -6.74 2.01 16.81
N ILE A 110 -7.85 1.82 16.10
CA ILE A 110 -9.08 1.28 16.67
C ILE A 110 -9.19 -0.23 16.43
N ALA A 111 -10.02 -0.89 17.23
CA ALA A 111 -10.38 -2.30 17.03
C ALA A 111 -11.11 -2.51 15.69
N TRP A 112 -11.06 -3.74 15.18
CA TRP A 112 -11.72 -4.11 13.91
C TRP A 112 -13.24 -3.91 13.98
N SER A 113 -13.87 -4.22 15.10
CA SER A 113 -15.29 -4.04 15.35
C SER A 113 -15.68 -2.57 15.23
N SER A 114 -14.88 -1.66 15.78
CA SER A 114 -15.07 -0.22 15.62
C SER A 114 -14.88 0.22 14.17
N TRP A 115 -13.83 -0.25 13.48
CA TRP A 115 -13.58 0.07 12.08
C TRP A 115 -14.73 -0.36 11.17
N SER A 116 -15.22 -1.59 11.34
CA SER A 116 -16.22 -2.22 10.49
C SER A 116 -17.67 -1.84 10.84
N THR A 117 -17.89 -0.95 11.81
CA THR A 117 -19.23 -0.59 12.32
C THR A 117 -20.23 -0.23 11.21
N ASN A 118 -19.80 0.52 10.19
CA ASN A 118 -20.68 0.97 9.10
C ASN A 118 -20.61 0.06 7.85
N CYS A 119 -19.90 -1.06 7.92
CA CYS A 119 -19.77 -2.00 6.83
C CYS A 119 -20.94 -2.97 6.81
N SER A 120 -21.85 -2.81 5.84
CA SER A 120 -22.97 -3.75 5.64
C SER A 120 -22.50 -5.13 5.18
N THR A 121 -21.39 -5.20 4.45
CA THR A 121 -20.70 -6.41 4.03
C THR A 121 -19.22 -6.27 4.36
N VAL A 122 -18.64 -7.29 4.98
CA VAL A 122 -17.21 -7.36 5.31
C VAL A 122 -16.53 -8.44 4.47
N TYR A 123 -15.32 -8.15 4.01
CA TYR A 123 -14.52 -9.10 3.21
C TYR A 123 -13.29 -9.55 3.99
N THR A 124 -13.09 -10.87 4.07
CA THR A 124 -11.85 -11.46 4.56
C THR A 124 -10.84 -11.52 3.43
N GLY A 125 -9.72 -10.81 3.58
CA GLY A 125 -8.76 -10.59 2.49
C GLY A 125 -9.07 -9.32 1.69
N TYR A 126 -8.30 -9.08 0.62
CA TYR A 126 -8.52 -7.92 -0.26
C TYR A 126 -9.38 -8.33 -1.46
N PRO A 127 -10.58 -7.77 -1.61
CA PRO A 127 -11.57 -8.21 -2.61
C PRO A 127 -11.31 -7.68 -4.02
N GLU A 128 -10.51 -6.62 -4.17
CA GLU A 128 -10.21 -5.99 -5.45
C GLU A 128 -8.92 -6.52 -6.08
N THR A 129 -8.73 -6.20 -7.37
CA THR A 129 -7.43 -6.44 -8.01
C THR A 129 -6.38 -5.52 -7.41
N ILE A 130 -5.25 -6.08 -6.95
CA ILE A 130 -4.15 -5.29 -6.40
C ILE A 130 -3.68 -4.26 -7.45
N PRO A 131 -3.72 -2.95 -7.13
CA PRO A 131 -3.34 -1.93 -8.08
C PRO A 131 -1.88 -2.07 -8.56
N GLY A 132 -1.68 -1.82 -9.86
CA GLY A 132 -0.34 -1.77 -10.43
C GLY A 132 0.53 -0.74 -9.69
N GLY A 133 1.79 -1.09 -9.41
CA GLY A 133 2.71 -0.23 -8.68
C GLY A 133 2.74 -0.46 -7.17
N THR A 134 1.85 -1.27 -6.61
CA THR A 134 1.94 -1.72 -5.21
C THR A 134 2.00 -3.24 -5.07
N ALA A 135 2.19 -3.69 -3.84
CA ALA A 135 2.03 -5.08 -3.41
C ALA A 135 1.51 -5.07 -1.98
N ILE A 136 0.53 -5.92 -1.68
CA ILE A 136 0.02 -6.07 -0.32
C ILE A 136 0.95 -7.05 0.42
N PRO A 137 1.58 -6.67 1.53
CA PRO A 137 2.40 -7.59 2.32
C PRO A 137 1.58 -8.76 2.86
N GLN A 138 2.18 -9.94 2.97
CA GLN A 138 1.50 -11.14 3.46
C GLN A 138 0.96 -10.95 4.89
N TRP A 139 1.66 -10.18 5.73
CA TRP A 139 1.25 -9.89 7.10
C TRP A 139 -0.10 -9.17 7.20
N ALA A 140 -0.54 -8.48 6.13
CA ALA A 140 -1.81 -7.74 6.14
C ALA A 140 -3.05 -8.66 6.05
N TYR A 141 -2.87 -9.95 5.78
CA TYR A 141 -3.96 -10.93 5.61
C TYR A 141 -4.29 -11.72 6.90
N GLN A 142 -3.81 -11.28 8.05
CA GLN A 142 -4.16 -11.91 9.33
C GLN A 142 -5.68 -11.83 9.63
N ASP A 143 -6.19 -12.80 10.39
CA ASP A 143 -7.60 -12.87 10.75
C ASP A 143 -7.96 -11.95 11.93
N VAL A 144 -8.15 -10.68 11.60
CA VAL A 144 -8.59 -9.64 12.56
C VAL A 144 -10.06 -9.78 12.96
N THR A 145 -10.86 -10.56 12.22
CA THR A 145 -12.29 -10.74 12.55
C THR A 145 -12.49 -11.59 13.78
N SER A 146 -11.55 -12.52 14.03
CA SER A 146 -11.54 -13.36 15.23
C SER A 146 -10.87 -12.69 16.43
N THR A 147 -9.83 -11.87 16.21
CA THR A 147 -9.04 -11.25 17.28
C THR A 147 -9.51 -9.86 17.69
N ASP A 148 -10.31 -9.21 16.85
CA ASP A 148 -10.72 -7.81 16.94
C ASP A 148 -9.58 -6.78 16.88
N ASP A 149 -8.36 -7.21 16.55
CA ASP A 149 -7.15 -6.40 16.68
C ASP A 149 -6.07 -6.76 15.64
N PHE A 150 -5.28 -5.76 15.26
CA PHE A 150 -4.08 -5.92 14.44
C PHE A 150 -2.88 -6.38 15.29
N ASN A 151 -2.36 -7.58 15.04
CA ASN A 151 -1.21 -8.11 15.78
C ASN A 151 0.13 -7.77 15.11
N ALA A 152 0.76 -6.66 15.51
CA ALA A 152 2.06 -6.24 14.99
C ALA A 152 3.18 -7.28 15.20
N THR A 153 3.15 -8.05 16.28
CA THR A 153 4.13 -9.11 16.55
C THR A 153 4.00 -10.25 15.54
N LEU A 154 2.76 -10.68 15.26
CA LEU A 154 2.50 -11.68 14.22
C LEU A 154 2.88 -11.14 12.83
N ALA A 155 2.65 -9.85 12.59
CA ALA A 155 3.03 -9.21 11.35
C ALA A 155 4.54 -9.20 11.11
N ASP A 156 5.36 -8.88 12.12
CA ASP A 156 6.82 -8.92 12.01
C ASP A 156 7.34 -10.35 11.74
N LEU A 157 6.70 -11.37 12.32
CA LEU A 157 7.05 -12.77 12.09
C LEU A 157 6.72 -13.26 10.68
N THR A 158 5.66 -12.73 10.06
CA THR A 158 5.16 -13.18 8.75
C THR A 158 5.62 -12.29 7.58
N GLY A 159 6.09 -11.07 7.86
CA GLY A 159 6.59 -10.11 6.87
C GLY A 159 7.99 -10.38 6.35
N VAL A 160 8.75 -11.26 6.99
CA VAL A 160 10.13 -11.63 6.60
C VAL A 160 10.14 -12.98 5.90
N PRO A 161 10.64 -13.09 4.65
CA PRO A 161 10.81 -14.38 3.99
C PRO A 161 11.81 -15.33 4.68
N ASN A 162 12.62 -14.85 5.64
CA ASN A 162 13.70 -15.62 6.26
C ASN A 162 14.25 -14.98 7.57
N ARG A 163 13.41 -14.69 8.58
CA ARG A 163 13.93 -14.78 9.96
C ARG A 163 13.48 -16.11 10.52
N GLN A 164 14.45 -17.01 10.67
CA GLN A 164 14.29 -18.12 11.60
C GLN A 164 13.85 -17.51 12.95
N PRO A 165 12.74 -17.95 13.55
CA PRO A 165 12.34 -17.43 14.85
C PRO A 165 13.53 -17.60 15.82
N PRO A 166 13.79 -16.65 16.73
CA PRO A 166 14.92 -16.73 17.67
C PRO A 166 14.87 -17.96 18.62
N TYR A 167 13.91 -18.87 18.46
CA TYR A 167 13.70 -20.05 19.29
C TYR A 167 13.99 -21.40 18.62
N LEU A 168 14.46 -21.44 17.36
CA LEU A 168 14.80 -22.71 16.73
C LEU A 168 16.17 -22.67 16.06
N SER A 169 17.24 -22.49 16.85
CA SER A 169 18.50 -23.13 16.46
C SER A 169 18.45 -24.58 16.95
N PRO A 170 18.65 -25.60 16.09
CA PRO A 170 18.85 -26.96 16.55
C PRO A 170 20.11 -26.96 17.42
N LEU A 171 20.00 -27.49 18.64
CA LEU A 171 21.16 -27.77 19.48
C LEU A 171 22.15 -28.62 18.67
N LEU A 172 23.25 -28.02 18.25
CA LEU A 172 24.42 -28.77 17.80
C LEU A 172 24.85 -29.67 18.96
N PRO A 173 24.91 -31.01 18.81
CA PRO A 173 25.47 -31.85 19.85
C PRO A 173 26.94 -31.49 20.03
N ALA A 174 27.34 -31.33 21.29
CA ALA A 174 28.67 -30.90 21.71
C ALA A 174 29.77 -31.72 21.02
N SER A 175 30.77 -31.02 20.48
CA SER A 175 32.02 -31.62 20.02
C SER A 175 32.65 -32.48 21.13
N PRO A 176 33.15 -33.68 20.86
CA PRO A 176 33.86 -34.47 21.86
C PRO A 176 35.20 -33.78 22.22
N PRO A 177 35.70 -33.97 23.45
CA PRO A 177 36.95 -33.35 23.87
C PRO A 177 38.14 -33.92 23.08
N LEU A 178 39.02 -33.02 22.63
CA LEU A 178 40.37 -33.38 22.17
C LEU A 178 41.09 -34.11 23.30
N ARG A 179 41.51 -35.35 23.03
CA ARG A 179 42.54 -36.01 23.83
C ARG A 179 43.90 -35.76 23.16
N ALA A 180 44.83 -35.30 23.99
CA ALA A 180 46.26 -35.20 23.73
C ALA A 180 46.90 -36.57 23.49
#